data_AF-A0A225UF51-F1
#
_entry.id   AF-A0A225UF51-F1
#
_cell.length_a   1.000
_cell.length_b   1.000
_cell.length_c   1.000
_cell.angle_alpha   90.00
_cell.angle_beta   90.00
_cell.angle_gamma   90.00
#
_symmetry.space_group_name_H-M   'P 1'
#
loop_
_entity.id
_entity.type
_entity.pdbx_description
1 polymer ?
#
loop_
_entity_poly.entity_id
_entity_poly.type
_entity_poly.pdbx_seq_one_letter_code
_entity_poly.pdbx_strand_id
1 'polypeptide(L)'
;MASPEMKAEGAQETTPAVSKMYLDLENISTGSRPQPNEKVSHKKTKVRKRRGLRAQTIEEVFATLSNARSSGLNPPPERIILTPRSAEACLRCGVNPETLKIRDLDSFYDPDVTTAIQRMRHEAYSLRRHEEMQALRVEKQKLVDAADRGEVDSMPSRLIAVSGSKRAIKSSTQSRSNTDGPSSLSSGGSSSRGKKTSALLQIERQRLEKVRQRQERELGQMLEFEMKMNQLQQEATEKMEREKRQHEAMERSRMRFAQEKLVKRNYDESKHESEKKNAKLRLMNTEHRQKLYFTLNNWKFKHDFEN
;
A
#
# COMPACT_ATOMS: atom_id res chain seq x y z
N MET A 1 -14.86 15.37 -60.81
CA MET A 1 -13.57 15.76 -60.22
C MET A 1 -13.33 14.84 -59.04
N ALA A 2 -12.20 14.16 -59.07
CA ALA A 2 -11.91 12.92 -58.34
C ALA A 2 -11.67 13.12 -56.83
N SER A 3 -11.96 12.06 -56.07
CA SER A 3 -11.67 11.86 -54.65
C SER A 3 -10.18 12.00 -54.30
N PRO A 4 -9.86 12.07 -52.99
CA PRO A 4 -8.90 11.10 -52.49
C PRO A 4 -9.39 10.34 -51.25
N GLU A 5 -9.06 9.06 -51.33
CA GLU A 5 -9.31 7.94 -50.44
C GLU A 5 -8.24 7.93 -49.34
N MET A 6 -8.62 8.09 -48.07
CA MET A 6 -7.69 8.02 -46.93
C MET A 6 -7.63 6.57 -46.44
N LYS A 7 -6.53 5.89 -46.80
CA LYS A 7 -6.18 4.54 -46.35
C LYS A 7 -5.83 4.54 -44.87
N ALA A 8 -6.44 3.60 -44.15
CA ALA A 8 -6.08 3.24 -42.78
C ALA A 8 -4.80 2.38 -42.78
N GLU A 9 -3.76 2.83 -42.08
CA GLU A 9 -2.59 2.01 -41.75
C GLU A 9 -2.76 1.39 -40.36
N GLY A 10 -2.62 0.07 -40.32
CA GLY A 10 -2.74 -0.75 -39.12
C GLY A 10 -1.54 -0.59 -38.19
N ALA A 11 -1.83 -0.34 -36.91
CA ALA A 11 -0.85 -0.39 -35.84
C ALA A 11 -0.47 -1.86 -35.55
N GLN A 12 0.79 -2.19 -35.78
CA GLN A 12 1.38 -3.47 -35.39
C GLN A 12 1.63 -3.48 -33.88
N GLU A 13 1.07 -4.50 -33.25
CA GLU A 13 1.19 -4.83 -31.84
C GLU A 13 2.62 -5.32 -31.54
N THR A 14 3.44 -4.50 -30.89
CA THR A 14 4.79 -4.89 -30.46
C THR A 14 4.71 -5.45 -29.04
N THR A 15 4.75 -6.78 -28.92
CA THR A 15 4.87 -7.46 -27.63
C THR A 15 6.25 -7.20 -27.01
N PRO A 16 6.34 -6.78 -25.73
CA PRO A 16 7.62 -6.58 -25.08
C PRO A 16 8.33 -7.92 -24.80
N ALA A 17 9.58 -8.00 -25.22
CA ALA A 17 10.48 -9.12 -24.98
C ALA A 17 10.63 -9.39 -23.47
N VAL A 18 10.14 -10.55 -23.03
CA VAL A 18 10.31 -11.06 -21.66
C VAL A 18 11.78 -11.40 -21.46
N SER A 19 12.48 -10.53 -20.73
CA SER A 19 13.88 -10.72 -20.34
C SER A 19 13.98 -11.90 -19.37
N LYS A 20 14.51 -13.00 -19.89
CA LYS A 20 14.76 -14.27 -19.22
C LYS A 20 15.93 -14.08 -18.25
N MET A 21 15.66 -13.60 -17.03
CA MET A 21 16.62 -13.58 -15.93
C MET A 21 16.84 -15.02 -15.44
N TYR A 22 17.81 -15.69 -16.04
CA TYR A 22 18.30 -17.00 -15.64
C TYR A 22 19.02 -16.86 -14.29
N LEU A 23 18.37 -17.32 -13.23
CA LEU A 23 18.96 -17.45 -11.88
C LEU A 23 19.57 -18.84 -11.76
N ASP A 24 20.90 -18.92 -11.76
CA ASP A 24 21.66 -20.13 -11.43
C ASP A 24 21.42 -20.53 -9.97
N LEU A 25 20.64 -21.60 -9.78
CA LEU A 25 20.26 -22.16 -8.47
C LEU A 25 21.11 -23.38 -8.06
N GLU A 26 22.17 -23.73 -8.80
CA GLU A 26 22.89 -25.00 -8.58
C GLU A 26 23.97 -24.98 -7.47
N ASN A 27 24.09 -23.92 -6.66
CA ASN A 27 25.17 -23.81 -5.67
C ASN A 27 24.79 -23.94 -4.19
N ILE A 28 23.60 -24.46 -3.84
CA ILE A 28 23.29 -24.81 -2.43
C ILE A 28 23.60 -26.29 -2.21
N SER A 29 24.90 -26.58 -2.20
CA SER A 29 25.46 -27.86 -1.78
C SER A 29 25.16 -28.12 -0.31
N THR A 30 24.60 -29.30 -0.10
CA THR A 30 24.42 -30.07 1.13
C THR A 30 25.45 -29.78 2.24
N GLY A 31 25.08 -28.91 3.19
CA GLY A 31 25.75 -28.75 4.47
C GLY A 31 25.19 -29.73 5.50
N SER A 32 25.97 -30.75 5.82
CA SER A 32 25.72 -31.78 6.82
C SER A 32 25.38 -31.21 8.20
N ARG A 33 24.23 -31.63 8.73
CA ARG A 33 23.71 -31.39 10.08
C ARG A 33 24.55 -32.12 11.16
N PRO A 34 25.17 -31.43 12.13
CA PRO A 34 25.59 -32.08 13.36
C PRO A 34 24.42 -32.14 14.35
N GLN A 35 24.13 -33.35 14.83
CA GLN A 35 23.25 -33.63 15.97
C GLN A 35 23.91 -33.13 17.26
N PRO A 36 23.23 -32.34 18.12
CA PRO A 36 23.60 -32.23 19.52
C PRO A 36 22.59 -32.97 20.40
N ASN A 37 23.16 -33.93 21.13
CA ASN A 37 22.63 -34.74 22.20
C ASN A 37 21.65 -34.06 23.16
N GLU A 38 20.64 -34.86 23.51
CA GLU A 38 19.86 -34.86 24.75
C GLU A 38 20.60 -34.33 25.98
N LYS A 39 20.03 -33.30 26.60
CA LYS A 39 19.83 -33.21 28.06
C LYS A 39 18.50 -32.52 28.36
N VAL A 40 17.45 -33.33 28.48
CA VAL A 40 16.10 -32.90 28.90
C VAL A 40 16.17 -32.47 30.37
N SER A 41 16.22 -31.16 30.61
CA SER A 41 15.99 -30.60 31.94
C SER A 41 14.50 -30.30 32.09
N HIS A 42 13.80 -31.08 32.93
CA HIS A 42 12.41 -30.83 33.32
C HIS A 42 12.33 -29.58 34.21
N LYS A 43 12.44 -28.39 33.61
CA LYS A 43 12.10 -27.14 34.27
C LYS A 43 10.57 -27.06 34.35
N LYS A 44 10.03 -27.21 35.56
CA LYS A 44 8.61 -27.01 35.89
C LYS A 44 8.20 -25.59 35.48
N THR A 45 7.63 -25.47 34.28
CA THR A 45 7.09 -24.22 33.75
C THR A 45 5.86 -23.85 34.57
N LYS A 46 6.02 -22.81 35.39
CA LYS A 46 4.97 -22.19 36.19
C LYS A 46 3.83 -21.80 35.24
N VAL A 47 2.72 -22.54 35.30
CA VAL A 47 1.51 -22.31 34.48
C VAL A 47 0.96 -20.93 34.84
N ARG A 48 1.37 -19.91 34.08
CA ARG A 48 0.78 -18.58 34.15
C ARG A 48 -0.66 -18.72 33.70
N LYS A 49 -1.61 -18.38 34.58
CA LYS A 49 -3.04 -18.29 34.29
C LYS A 49 -3.22 -17.62 32.93
N ARG A 50 -3.83 -18.34 31.99
CA ARG A 50 -4.10 -17.89 30.62
C ARG A 50 -4.89 -16.58 30.70
N ARG A 51 -4.23 -15.46 30.40
CA ARG A 51 -4.94 -14.21 30.13
C ARG A 51 -5.88 -14.51 28.97
N GLY A 52 -7.16 -14.16 29.10
CA GLY A 52 -8.15 -14.37 28.04
C GLY A 52 -7.67 -13.77 26.71
N LEU A 53 -8.30 -14.21 25.62
CA LEU A 53 -8.01 -13.69 24.28
C LEU A 53 -8.16 -12.16 24.30
N ARG A 54 -7.04 -11.46 24.12
CA ARG A 54 -7.02 -10.00 24.01
C ARG A 54 -7.72 -9.63 22.70
N ALA A 55 -8.51 -8.55 22.73
CA ALA A 55 -9.07 -8.00 21.50
C ALA A 55 -7.94 -7.58 20.55
N GLN A 56 -7.96 -8.11 19.33
CA GLN A 56 -6.94 -7.88 18.31
C GLN A 56 -7.42 -6.84 17.30
N THR A 57 -6.48 -6.07 16.77
CA THR A 57 -6.76 -5.20 15.62
C THR A 57 -6.75 -6.02 14.33
N ILE A 58 -7.37 -5.50 13.27
CA ILE A 58 -7.35 -6.18 11.98
C ILE A 58 -5.94 -6.30 11.40
N GLU A 59 -5.07 -5.34 11.71
CA GLU A 59 -3.67 -5.35 11.32
C GLU A 59 -2.87 -6.43 12.06
N GLU A 60 -3.19 -6.69 13.33
CA GLU A 60 -2.61 -7.79 14.09
C GLU A 60 -3.04 -9.15 13.50
N VAL A 61 -4.32 -9.32 13.17
CA VAL A 61 -4.82 -10.53 12.49
C VAL A 61 -4.12 -10.71 11.14
N PHE A 62 -3.90 -9.62 10.41
CA PHE A 62 -3.15 -9.63 9.14
C PHE A 62 -1.66 -9.99 9.33
N ALA A 63 -1.06 -9.76 10.49
CA ALA A 63 0.30 -10.23 10.76
C ALA A 63 0.34 -11.70 11.22
N THR A 64 -0.81 -12.30 11.52
CA THR A 64 -0.90 -13.63 12.14
C THR A 64 -0.93 -14.73 11.06
N LEU A 65 -0.15 -15.79 11.27
CA LEU A 65 -0.18 -16.99 10.43
C LEU A 65 -1.43 -17.84 10.73
N SER A 66 -2.08 -18.32 9.68
CA SER A 66 -3.20 -19.25 9.77
C SER A 66 -2.67 -20.67 9.84
N ASN A 67 -3.22 -21.44 10.79
CA ASN A 67 -2.99 -22.88 10.86
C ASN A 67 -4.02 -23.67 10.02
N ALA A 68 -4.94 -22.99 9.33
CA ALA A 68 -5.97 -23.64 8.55
C ALA A 68 -5.39 -24.26 7.28
N ARG A 69 -5.59 -25.57 7.11
CA ARG A 69 -5.30 -26.28 5.85
C ARG A 69 -6.49 -26.17 4.91
N SER A 70 -6.23 -26.00 3.62
CA SER A 70 -7.26 -25.93 2.58
C SER A 70 -8.09 -27.22 2.45
N SER A 71 -7.51 -28.37 2.78
CA SER A 71 -8.16 -29.69 2.72
C SER A 71 -8.97 -30.08 3.96
N GLY A 72 -8.90 -29.28 5.04
CA GLY A 72 -9.67 -29.54 6.24
C GLY A 72 -11.13 -29.12 6.04
N LEU A 73 -12.03 -30.09 5.90
CA LEU A 73 -13.48 -29.87 5.91
C LEU A 73 -13.87 -29.09 7.18
N ASN A 74 -13.96 -27.78 7.04
CA ASN A 74 -14.52 -26.80 7.96
C ASN A 74 -14.06 -26.97 9.43
N PRO A 75 -12.78 -26.71 9.76
CA PRO A 75 -12.38 -26.62 11.15
C PRO A 75 -13.25 -25.59 11.88
N PRO A 76 -13.62 -25.81 13.15
CA PRO A 76 -14.45 -24.88 13.91
C PRO A 76 -13.86 -23.46 13.81
N PRO A 77 -14.67 -22.44 13.43
CA PRO A 77 -14.18 -21.09 13.24
C PRO A 77 -13.47 -20.61 14.50
N GLU A 78 -12.21 -20.20 14.36
CA GLU A 78 -11.49 -19.58 15.46
C GLU A 78 -12.24 -18.31 15.86
N ARG A 79 -12.55 -18.18 17.16
CA ARG A 79 -13.25 -17.00 17.67
C ARG A 79 -12.24 -15.86 17.83
N ILE A 80 -11.94 -15.18 16.72
CA ILE A 80 -11.16 -13.94 16.76
C ILE A 80 -12.01 -12.86 17.44
N ILE A 81 -11.51 -12.31 18.55
CA ILE A 81 -12.09 -11.15 19.19
C ILE A 81 -11.43 -9.92 18.58
N LEU A 82 -12.16 -9.20 17.72
CA LEU A 82 -11.68 -7.96 17.11
C LEU A 82 -11.96 -6.75 17.99
N THR A 83 -11.19 -5.68 17.82
CA THR A 83 -11.57 -4.36 18.34
C THR A 83 -12.88 -3.87 17.70
N PRO A 84 -13.73 -3.09 18.39
CA PRO A 84 -15.04 -2.68 17.87
C PRO A 84 -14.99 -2.02 16.48
N ARG A 85 -14.04 -1.10 16.26
CA ARG A 85 -13.86 -0.42 14.96
C ARG A 85 -13.44 -1.38 13.85
N SER A 86 -12.55 -2.33 14.15
CA SER A 86 -12.13 -3.35 13.18
C SER A 86 -13.27 -4.32 12.85
N ALA A 87 -14.07 -4.71 13.85
CA ALA A 87 -15.23 -5.56 13.64
C ALA A 87 -16.27 -4.87 12.74
N GLU A 88 -16.55 -3.58 12.99
CA GLU A 88 -17.45 -2.80 12.15
C GLU A 88 -16.95 -2.65 10.71
N ALA A 89 -15.66 -2.37 10.52
CA ALA A 89 -15.07 -2.30 9.18
C ALA A 89 -15.21 -3.65 8.43
N CYS A 90 -14.95 -4.78 9.10
CA CYS A 90 -15.13 -6.11 8.52
C CYS A 90 -16.58 -6.38 8.11
N LEU A 91 -17.54 -5.98 8.95
CA LEU A 91 -18.97 -6.12 8.65
C LEU A 91 -19.39 -5.25 7.47
N ARG A 92 -18.90 -4.00 7.37
CA ARG A 92 -19.20 -3.10 6.25
C ARG A 92 -18.61 -3.58 4.92
N CYS A 93 -17.39 -4.10 4.94
CA CYS A 93 -16.75 -4.65 3.74
C CYS A 93 -17.22 -6.07 3.39
N GLY A 94 -17.93 -6.77 4.29
CA GLY A 94 -18.29 -8.18 4.10
C GLY A 94 -17.08 -9.13 4.10
N VAL A 95 -15.97 -8.74 4.75
CA VAL A 95 -14.72 -9.51 4.77
C VAL A 95 -14.66 -10.34 6.06
N ASN A 96 -14.25 -11.60 5.92
CA ASN A 96 -14.04 -12.49 7.07
C ASN A 96 -12.61 -12.30 7.61
N PRO A 97 -12.40 -12.01 8.92
CA PRO A 97 -11.05 -11.84 9.47
C PRO A 97 -10.15 -13.08 9.30
N GLU A 98 -10.72 -14.29 9.16
CA GLU A 98 -9.95 -15.51 8.90
C GLU A 98 -9.31 -15.57 7.51
N THR A 99 -9.89 -14.89 6.51
CA THR A 99 -9.29 -14.85 5.16
C THR A 99 -8.07 -13.94 5.11
N LEU A 100 -7.95 -13.02 6.08
CA LEU A 100 -6.86 -12.06 6.19
C LEU A 100 -5.62 -12.59 6.89
N LYS A 101 -5.64 -13.77 7.52
CA LYS A 101 -4.41 -14.36 8.10
C LYS A 101 -3.40 -14.71 7.00
N ILE A 102 -2.12 -14.83 7.30
CA ILE A 102 -1.11 -15.26 6.32
C ILE A 102 -1.23 -16.78 6.15
N ARG A 103 -1.10 -17.29 4.92
CA ARG A 103 -1.12 -18.73 4.64
C ARG A 103 0.10 -19.10 3.83
N ASP A 104 0.84 -20.10 4.29
CA ASP A 104 2.03 -20.59 3.58
C ASP A 104 1.62 -21.47 2.39
N LEU A 105 2.55 -21.67 1.46
CA LEU A 105 2.35 -22.50 0.27
C LEU A 105 1.86 -23.92 0.63
N ASP A 106 2.39 -24.49 1.71
CA ASP A 106 2.05 -25.83 2.21
C ASP A 106 0.58 -25.96 2.64
N SER A 107 -0.05 -24.86 3.05
CA SER A 107 -1.47 -24.88 3.43
C SER A 107 -2.40 -25.13 2.23
N PHE A 108 -1.92 -24.88 1.01
CA PHE A 108 -2.60 -25.11 -0.27
C PHE A 108 -2.22 -26.46 -0.91
N TYR A 109 -1.50 -27.32 -0.20
CA TYR A 109 -1.12 -28.63 -0.72
C TYR A 109 -2.33 -29.55 -0.82
N ASP A 110 -2.65 -29.94 -2.05
CA ASP A 110 -3.64 -30.96 -2.39
C ASP A 110 -2.93 -32.08 -3.16
N PRO A 111 -3.13 -33.37 -2.80
CA PRO A 111 -2.45 -34.48 -3.46
C PRO A 111 -2.83 -34.62 -4.95
N ASP A 112 -4.01 -34.14 -5.33
CA ASP A 112 -4.54 -34.25 -6.68
C ASP A 112 -4.16 -33.06 -7.59
N VAL A 113 -3.43 -32.07 -7.06
CA VAL A 113 -3.13 -30.80 -7.75
C VAL A 113 -1.63 -30.67 -8.00
N THR A 114 -1.26 -30.18 -9.19
CA THR A 114 0.15 -29.94 -9.53
C THR A 114 0.73 -28.77 -8.72
N THR A 115 2.03 -28.83 -8.44
CA THR A 115 2.76 -27.78 -7.69
C THR A 115 2.69 -26.40 -8.37
N ALA A 116 2.55 -26.37 -9.70
CA ALA A 116 2.34 -25.13 -10.46
C ALA A 116 0.99 -24.48 -10.11
N ILE A 117 -0.10 -25.25 -10.10
CA ILE A 117 -1.43 -24.76 -9.74
C ILE A 117 -1.46 -24.35 -8.26
N GLN A 118 -0.78 -25.08 -7.38
CA GLN A 118 -0.64 -24.70 -5.97
C GLN A 118 0.02 -23.32 -5.80
N ARG A 119 1.10 -23.04 -6.53
CA ARG A 119 1.74 -21.71 -6.57
C ARG A 119 0.77 -20.63 -7.06
N MET A 120 0.06 -20.90 -8.15
CA MET A 120 -0.95 -19.96 -8.68
C MET A 120 -2.07 -19.67 -7.67
N ARG A 121 -2.56 -20.68 -6.96
CA ARG A 121 -3.58 -20.50 -5.90
C ARG A 121 -3.07 -19.63 -4.76
N HIS A 122 -1.84 -19.89 -4.30
CA HIS A 122 -1.21 -19.09 -3.23
C HIS A 122 -0.99 -17.62 -3.67
N GLU A 123 -0.55 -17.41 -4.91
CA GLU A 123 -0.38 -16.06 -5.49
C GLU A 123 -1.71 -15.32 -5.56
N ALA A 124 -2.74 -15.94 -6.14
CA ALA A 124 -4.09 -15.37 -6.23
C ALA A 124 -4.67 -15.05 -4.84
N TYR A 125 -4.46 -15.94 -3.87
CA TYR A 125 -4.85 -15.71 -2.47
C TYR A 125 -4.13 -14.49 -1.88
N SER A 126 -2.82 -14.39 -2.07
CA SER A 126 -2.01 -13.30 -1.51
C SER A 126 -2.46 -11.95 -2.08
N LEU A 127 -2.68 -11.87 -3.40
CA LEU A 127 -3.19 -10.67 -4.06
C LEU A 127 -4.55 -10.26 -3.49
N ARG A 128 -5.53 -11.16 -3.51
CA ARG A 128 -6.88 -10.89 -2.99
C ARG A 128 -6.86 -10.46 -1.51
N ARG A 129 -6.05 -11.11 -0.69
CA ARG A 129 -5.87 -10.80 0.73
C ARG A 129 -5.36 -9.36 0.93
N HIS A 130 -4.41 -8.93 0.11
CA HIS A 130 -3.89 -7.56 0.17
C HIS A 130 -4.94 -6.52 -0.27
N GLU A 131 -5.73 -6.82 -1.30
CA GLU A 131 -6.84 -5.97 -1.75
C GLU A 131 -7.92 -5.83 -0.67
N GLU A 132 -8.35 -6.93 -0.05
CA GLU A 132 -9.31 -6.93 1.05
C GLU A 132 -8.79 -6.09 2.24
N MET A 133 -7.50 -6.20 2.57
CA MET A 133 -6.89 -5.38 3.62
C MET A 133 -6.83 -3.89 3.25
N GLN A 134 -6.60 -3.53 1.99
CA GLN A 134 -6.63 -2.13 1.56
C GLN A 134 -8.02 -1.52 1.72
N ALA A 135 -9.06 -2.24 1.27
CA ALA A 135 -10.45 -1.81 1.42
C ALA A 135 -10.82 -1.61 2.90
N LEU A 136 -10.41 -2.54 3.77
CA LEU A 136 -10.65 -2.45 5.21
C LEU A 136 -9.94 -1.27 5.86
N ARG A 137 -8.72 -0.93 5.44
CA ARG A 137 -8.01 0.26 5.95
C ARG A 137 -8.75 1.54 5.60
N VAL A 138 -9.26 1.64 4.37
CA VAL A 138 -10.04 2.79 3.92
C VAL A 138 -11.34 2.91 4.73
N GLU A 139 -12.10 1.82 4.89
CA GLU A 139 -13.34 1.87 5.71
C GLU A 139 -13.07 2.13 7.19
N LYS A 140 -12.03 1.52 7.76
CA LYS A 140 -11.62 1.80 9.13
C LYS A 140 -11.25 3.27 9.31
N GLN A 141 -10.53 3.87 8.35
CA GLN A 141 -10.20 5.29 8.40
C GLN A 141 -11.47 6.16 8.37
N LYS A 142 -12.43 5.86 7.49
CA LYS A 142 -13.72 6.57 7.46
C LYS A 142 -14.46 6.51 8.80
N LEU A 143 -14.43 5.36 9.48
CA LEU A 143 -15.03 5.21 10.82
C LEU A 143 -14.34 6.06 11.88
N VAL A 144 -13.02 6.17 11.82
CA VAL A 144 -12.25 7.05 12.73
C VAL A 144 -12.59 8.50 12.46
N ASP A 145 -12.56 8.92 11.19
CA ASP A 145 -12.85 10.29 10.78
C ASP A 145 -14.29 10.70 11.13
N ALA A 146 -15.26 9.79 10.98
CA ALA A 146 -16.66 10.02 11.37
C ALA A 146 -16.82 10.16 12.89
N ALA A 147 -16.10 9.35 13.68
CA ALA A 147 -16.11 9.46 15.13
C ALA A 147 -15.51 10.79 15.62
N ASP A 148 -14.44 11.26 14.98
CA ASP A 148 -13.77 12.51 15.34
C ASP A 148 -14.60 13.75 14.99
N ARG A 149 -15.50 13.65 14.00
CA ARG A 149 -16.46 14.71 13.63
C ARG A 149 -17.66 14.82 14.57
N GLY A 150 -17.79 13.93 15.56
CA GLY A 150 -18.87 13.99 16.55
C GLY A 150 -20.25 13.60 16.01
N GLU A 151 -20.31 12.93 14.86
CA GLU A 151 -21.55 12.50 14.21
C GLU A 151 -22.06 11.16 14.80
N VAL A 152 -22.21 11.08 16.13
CA VAL A 152 -22.37 9.80 16.85
C VAL A 152 -23.84 9.40 17.11
N ASP A 153 -24.84 10.22 16.79
CA ASP A 153 -26.25 9.92 17.12
C ASP A 153 -27.13 9.45 15.96
N SER A 154 -26.59 9.26 14.76
CA SER A 154 -27.37 8.78 13.61
C SER A 154 -26.98 7.38 13.18
N MET A 155 -27.11 6.41 14.10
CA MET A 155 -27.10 5.00 13.72
C MET A 155 -28.46 4.61 13.12
N PRO A 156 -28.52 4.00 11.92
CA PRO A 156 -29.70 3.28 11.50
C PRO A 156 -29.78 1.97 12.30
N SER A 157 -30.41 2.05 13.48
CA SER A 157 -31.06 0.89 14.09
C SER A 157 -32.20 0.43 13.17
N ARG A 158 -31.87 -0.38 12.17
CA ARG A 158 -32.80 -1.35 11.61
C ARG A 158 -32.14 -2.71 11.57
N LEU A 159 -32.01 -3.27 12.76
CA LEU A 159 -32.01 -4.70 12.95
C LEU A 159 -33.30 -5.26 12.32
N ILE A 160 -33.13 -6.05 11.27
CA ILE A 160 -34.14 -7.00 10.81
C ILE A 160 -34.32 -8.01 11.94
N ALA A 161 -35.35 -7.80 12.75
CA ALA A 161 -35.82 -8.76 13.73
C ALA A 161 -36.57 -9.89 13.00
N VAL A 162 -35.85 -10.94 12.59
CA VAL A 162 -36.47 -12.25 12.36
C VAL A 162 -36.47 -12.97 13.71
N SER A 163 -37.56 -12.85 14.45
CA SER A 163 -37.96 -13.90 15.39
C SER A 163 -39.48 -13.89 15.55
N GLY A 164 -40.14 -14.80 14.86
CA GLY A 164 -41.39 -15.34 15.35
C GLY A 164 -41.07 -16.15 16.61
N SER A 165 -41.47 -15.67 17.78
CA SER A 165 -41.67 -16.52 18.94
C SER A 165 -42.62 -15.84 19.91
N LYS A 166 -43.85 -16.36 19.93
CA LYS A 166 -44.89 -16.00 20.87
C LYS A 166 -44.44 -16.40 22.27
N ARG A 167 -44.39 -15.45 23.21
CA ARG A 167 -44.74 -15.69 24.62
C ARG A 167 -44.96 -14.36 25.34
N ALA A 168 -46.20 -14.17 25.74
CA ALA A 168 -46.66 -13.15 26.67
C ALA A 168 -46.11 -13.42 28.07
N ILE A 169 -45.56 -12.40 28.74
CA ILE A 169 -45.65 -12.25 30.21
C ILE A 169 -45.78 -10.75 30.52
N LYS A 170 -46.61 -10.49 31.52
CA LYS A 170 -47.29 -9.28 31.95
C LYS A 170 -46.71 -8.87 33.30
N SER A 171 -46.21 -7.64 33.44
CA SER A 171 -46.05 -6.91 34.73
C SER A 171 -45.32 -5.59 34.44
N SER A 172 -46.00 -4.44 34.39
CA SER A 172 -46.47 -3.61 35.52
C SER A 172 -45.38 -2.73 36.13
N THR A 173 -45.74 -1.44 36.23
CA THR A 173 -45.42 -0.51 37.33
C THR A 173 -44.33 0.56 37.06
N GLN A 174 -44.84 1.73 36.66
CA GLN A 174 -44.53 3.08 37.15
C GLN A 174 -43.07 3.58 37.20
N SER A 175 -42.78 4.67 36.48
CA SER A 175 -42.31 5.93 37.11
C SER A 175 -42.26 7.11 36.12
N ARG A 176 -43.27 7.98 36.24
CA ARG A 176 -43.21 9.44 36.34
C ARG A 176 -42.44 10.25 35.29
N SER A 177 -43.20 10.77 34.32
CA SER A 177 -42.91 12.00 33.59
C SER A 177 -43.29 13.23 34.42
N ASN A 178 -42.30 14.05 34.79
CA ASN A 178 -42.53 15.40 35.30
C ASN A 178 -42.73 16.36 34.11
N THR A 179 -43.97 16.78 33.89
CA THR A 179 -44.31 17.92 33.03
C THR A 179 -45.10 18.91 33.87
N ASP A 180 -44.36 19.74 34.62
CA ASP A 180 -44.93 20.92 35.28
C ASP A 180 -44.97 22.05 34.25
N GLY A 181 -46.16 22.29 33.70
CA GLY A 181 -46.49 23.55 33.05
C GLY A 181 -46.86 24.60 34.10
N PRO A 182 -46.40 25.86 33.98
CA PRO A 182 -46.89 26.92 34.84
C PRO A 182 -48.16 27.56 34.23
N SER A 183 -49.26 27.37 34.95
CA SER A 183 -50.51 28.10 34.80
C SER A 183 -50.36 29.57 35.19
N SER A 184 -51.02 30.41 34.39
CA SER A 184 -51.30 31.82 34.59
C SER A 184 -52.01 32.14 35.91
N LEU A 185 -51.51 33.13 36.66
CA LEU A 185 -52.33 34.02 37.49
C LEU A 185 -51.75 35.45 37.47
N SER A 186 -52.64 36.41 37.24
CA SER A 186 -52.52 37.85 37.44
C SER A 186 -52.24 38.15 38.94
N SER A 187 -51.73 39.26 39.42
CA SER A 187 -52.07 40.67 39.22
C SER A 187 -51.27 41.49 40.26
N GLY A 188 -51.10 42.80 40.04
CA GLY A 188 -50.89 43.77 41.13
C GLY A 188 -49.44 44.08 41.54
N GLY A 189 -48.87 45.15 40.97
CA GLY A 189 -47.55 45.67 41.38
C GLY A 189 -47.14 46.96 40.67
N SER A 190 -48.03 47.96 40.68
CA SER A 190 -47.79 49.32 40.19
C SER A 190 -46.97 50.12 41.21
N SER A 191 -45.64 50.15 41.06
CA SER A 191 -44.76 51.29 41.44
C SER A 191 -43.25 50.95 41.29
N SER A 192 -42.72 50.97 40.04
CA SER A 192 -41.28 51.22 39.75
C SER A 192 -40.96 51.07 38.25
N ARG A 193 -41.82 51.64 37.39
CA ARG A 193 -41.82 51.39 35.94
C ARG A 193 -40.64 52.00 35.17
N GLY A 194 -39.84 52.87 35.79
CA GLY A 194 -38.66 53.51 35.16
C GLY A 194 -37.32 52.79 35.36
N LYS A 195 -37.18 51.90 36.35
CA LYS A 195 -35.89 51.20 36.64
C LYS A 195 -35.80 49.80 36.02
N LYS A 196 -36.95 49.20 35.65
CA LYS A 196 -37.00 47.84 35.05
C LYS A 196 -36.68 47.84 33.56
N THR A 197 -36.92 48.95 32.86
CA THR A 197 -36.56 49.10 31.43
C THR A 197 -35.05 49.15 31.23
N SER A 198 -34.30 49.82 32.11
CA SER A 198 -32.83 49.83 32.01
C SER A 198 -32.21 48.48 32.36
N ALA A 199 -32.77 47.75 33.33
CA ALA A 199 -32.35 46.38 33.64
C ALA A 199 -32.62 45.40 32.47
N LEU A 200 -33.77 45.52 31.79
CA LEU A 200 -34.07 44.75 30.58
C LEU A 200 -33.10 45.05 29.44
N LEU A 201 -32.78 46.33 29.21
CA LEU A 201 -31.81 46.73 28.19
C LEU A 201 -30.40 46.21 28.50
N GLN A 202 -30.02 46.13 29.78
CA GLN A 202 -28.73 45.54 30.19
C GLN A 202 -28.68 44.02 29.93
N ILE A 203 -29.77 43.31 30.23
CA ILE A 203 -29.87 41.87 29.95
C ILE A 203 -29.82 41.60 28.45
N GLU A 204 -30.49 42.43 27.64
CA GLU A 204 -30.47 42.30 26.19
C GLU A 204 -29.09 42.57 25.60
N ARG A 205 -28.38 43.60 26.08
CA ARG A 205 -26.97 43.83 25.72
C ARG A 205 -26.08 42.63 26.05
N GLN A 206 -26.21 42.05 27.24
CA GLN A 206 -25.46 40.85 27.61
C GLN A 206 -25.79 39.64 26.73
N ARG A 207 -27.06 39.49 26.32
CA ARG A 207 -27.48 38.42 25.42
C ARG A 207 -26.88 38.59 24.03
N LEU A 208 -26.92 39.81 23.48
CA LEU A 208 -26.33 40.12 22.18
C LEU A 208 -24.82 39.93 22.19
N GLU A 209 -24.14 40.34 23.27
CA GLU A 209 -22.69 40.14 23.43
C GLU A 209 -22.32 38.65 23.45
N LYS A 210 -23.09 37.82 24.16
CA LYS A 210 -22.87 36.35 24.16
C LYS A 210 -23.07 35.73 22.79
N VAL A 211 -24.06 36.21 22.02
CA VAL A 211 -24.28 35.73 20.65
C VAL A 211 -23.12 36.13 19.75
N ARG A 212 -22.66 37.39 19.83
CA ARG A 212 -21.48 37.87 19.11
C ARG A 212 -20.23 37.05 19.42
N GLN A 213 -19.95 36.80 20.70
CA GLN A 213 -18.80 36.00 21.13
C GLN A 213 -18.90 34.52 20.72
N ARG A 214 -20.11 33.99 20.55
CA ARG A 214 -20.28 32.64 19.98
C ARG A 214 -19.96 32.66 18.50
N GLN A 215 -20.53 33.60 17.75
CA GLN A 215 -20.27 33.75 16.31
C GLN A 215 -18.80 33.98 16.01
N GLU A 216 -18.11 34.79 16.82
CA GLU A 216 -16.68 35.06 16.68
C GLU A 216 -15.83 33.80 16.90
N ARG A 217 -16.19 32.97 17.88
CA ARG A 217 -15.51 31.67 18.10
C ARG A 217 -15.78 30.67 16.97
N GLU A 218 -17.00 30.62 16.45
CA GLU A 218 -17.35 29.76 15.32
C GLU A 218 -16.62 30.20 14.04
N LEU A 219 -16.54 31.52 13.78
CA LEU A 219 -15.74 32.09 12.68
C LEU A 219 -14.25 31.77 12.84
N GLY A 220 -13.72 31.91 14.06
CA GLY A 220 -12.33 31.58 14.35
C GLY A 220 -12.02 30.11 14.06
N GLN A 221 -12.87 29.19 14.51
CA GLN A 221 -12.71 27.75 14.24
C GLN A 221 -12.79 27.43 12.75
N MET A 222 -13.72 28.06 12.03
CA MET A 222 -13.85 27.88 10.59
C MET A 222 -12.59 28.37 9.85
N LEU A 223 -12.05 29.53 10.23
CA LEU A 223 -10.87 30.12 9.62
C LEU A 223 -9.59 29.33 9.94
N GLU A 224 -9.45 28.83 11.17
CA GLU A 224 -8.38 27.91 11.56
C GLU A 224 -8.44 26.61 10.75
N PHE A 225 -9.64 26.07 10.54
CA PHE A 225 -9.84 24.86 9.75
C PHE A 225 -9.47 25.09 8.27
N GLU A 226 -9.92 26.19 7.66
CA GLU A 226 -9.56 26.56 6.29
C GLU A 226 -8.05 26.74 6.14
N MET A 227 -7.41 27.42 7.09
CA MET A 227 -5.96 27.64 7.08
C MET A 227 -5.20 26.31 7.18
N LYS A 228 -5.63 25.40 8.07
CA LYS A 228 -5.02 24.08 8.22
C LYS A 228 -5.22 23.21 6.98
N MET A 229 -6.38 23.28 6.32
CA MET A 229 -6.61 22.57 5.06
C MET A 229 -5.77 23.12 3.92
N ASN A 230 -5.60 24.43 3.85
CA ASN A 230 -4.74 25.04 2.84
C ASN A 230 -3.27 24.62 3.05
N GLN A 231 -2.79 24.63 4.31
CA GLN A 231 -1.44 24.15 4.66
C GLN A 231 -1.23 22.68 4.27
N LEU A 232 -2.20 21.80 4.57
CA LEU A 232 -2.11 20.39 4.24
C LEU A 232 -2.07 20.16 2.72
N GLN A 233 -2.84 20.92 1.95
CA GLN A 233 -2.80 20.88 0.49
C GLN A 233 -1.45 21.37 -0.05
N GLN A 234 -0.91 22.47 0.48
CA GLN A 234 0.40 22.99 0.10
C GLN A 234 1.52 22.00 0.43
N GLU A 235 1.47 21.36 1.60
CA GLU A 235 2.45 20.35 1.99
C GLU A 235 2.38 19.12 1.06
N ALA A 236 1.16 18.68 0.71
CA ALA A 236 0.97 17.57 -0.22
C ALA A 236 1.49 17.88 -1.63
N THR A 237 1.24 19.09 -2.15
CA THR A 237 1.74 19.50 -3.47
C THR A 237 3.25 19.67 -3.45
N GLU A 238 3.82 20.27 -2.40
CA GLU A 238 5.26 20.43 -2.26
C GLU A 238 5.96 19.07 -2.12
N LYS A 239 5.40 18.14 -1.34
CA LYS A 239 5.94 16.79 -1.19
C LYS A 239 5.94 16.04 -2.53
N MET A 240 4.84 16.11 -3.28
CA MET A 240 4.75 15.54 -4.62
C MET A 240 5.80 16.15 -5.56
N GLU A 241 6.01 17.47 -5.49
CA GLU A 241 7.00 18.14 -6.32
C GLU A 241 8.44 17.77 -5.95
N ARG A 242 8.76 17.63 -4.65
CA ARG A 242 10.07 17.17 -4.19
C ARG A 242 10.37 15.74 -4.69
N GLU A 243 9.41 14.84 -4.59
CA GLU A 243 9.55 13.47 -5.07
C GLU A 243 9.73 13.43 -6.59
N LYS A 244 8.94 14.23 -7.32
CA LYS A 244 9.08 14.38 -8.78
C LYS A 244 10.47 14.88 -9.18
N ARG A 245 11.01 15.89 -8.47
CA ARG A 245 12.37 16.40 -8.72
C ARG A 245 13.46 15.35 -8.43
N GLN A 246 13.29 14.57 -7.36
CA GLN A 246 14.23 13.48 -7.05
C GLN A 246 14.19 12.38 -8.11
N HIS A 247 12.99 11.98 -8.55
CA HIS A 247 12.82 10.99 -9.61
C HIS A 247 13.43 11.48 -10.93
N GLU A 248 13.18 12.73 -11.31
CA GLU A 248 13.77 13.32 -12.52
C GLU A 248 15.31 13.40 -12.43
N ALA A 249 15.86 13.74 -11.26
CA ALA A 249 17.31 13.74 -11.05
C ALA A 249 17.91 12.33 -11.18
N MET A 250 17.22 11.31 -10.65
CA MET A 250 17.62 9.91 -10.76
C MET A 250 17.58 9.43 -12.21
N GLU A 251 16.50 9.72 -12.95
CA GLU A 251 16.37 9.37 -14.36
C GLU A 251 17.38 10.10 -15.24
N ARG A 252 17.67 11.38 -14.96
CA ARG A 252 18.75 12.11 -15.65
C ARG A 252 20.12 11.49 -15.38
N SER A 253 20.39 11.07 -14.15
CA SER A 253 21.63 10.38 -13.79
C SER A 253 21.75 9.03 -14.53
N ARG A 254 20.65 8.27 -14.55
CA ARG A 254 20.56 7.00 -15.27
C ARG A 254 20.77 7.16 -16.77
N MET A 255 20.16 8.18 -17.38
CA MET A 255 20.34 8.51 -18.80
C MET A 255 21.79 8.90 -19.10
N ARG A 256 22.44 9.72 -18.26
CA ARG A 256 23.86 10.07 -18.43
C ARG A 256 24.76 8.85 -18.36
N PHE A 257 24.54 7.98 -17.37
CA PHE A 257 25.31 6.74 -17.23
C PHE A 257 25.12 5.81 -18.45
N ALA A 258 23.89 5.70 -18.97
CA ALA A 258 23.62 4.91 -20.16
C ALA A 258 24.33 5.48 -21.40
N GLN A 259 24.32 6.80 -21.59
CA GLN A 259 25.04 7.47 -22.68
C GLN A 259 26.55 7.30 -22.56
N GLU A 260 27.13 7.49 -21.37
CA GLU A 260 28.55 7.30 -21.12
C GLU A 260 29.00 5.87 -21.44
N LYS A 261 28.19 4.88 -21.06
CA LYS A 261 28.44 3.47 -21.36
C LYS A 261 28.45 3.19 -22.87
N LEU A 262 27.57 3.83 -23.63
CA LEU A 262 27.53 3.71 -25.09
C LEU A 262 28.73 4.39 -25.76
N VAL A 263 29.08 5.60 -25.32
CA VAL A 263 30.26 6.32 -25.82
C VAL A 263 31.53 5.52 -25.56
N LYS A 264 31.66 4.92 -24.37
CA LYS A 264 32.80 4.08 -24.02
C LYS A 264 32.91 2.85 -24.92
N ARG A 265 31.81 2.15 -25.21
CA ARG A 265 31.80 1.02 -26.16
C ARG A 265 32.25 1.45 -27.56
N ASN A 266 31.70 2.54 -28.08
CA ASN A 266 32.07 3.05 -29.40
C ASN A 266 33.54 3.47 -29.47
N TYR A 267 34.09 4.01 -28.38
CA TYR A 267 35.51 4.34 -28.27
C TYR A 267 36.39 3.09 -28.30
N ASP A 268 36.04 2.07 -27.51
CA ASP A 268 36.78 0.80 -27.46
C ASP A 268 36.75 0.08 -28.82
N GLU A 269 35.60 0.10 -29.51
CA GLU A 269 35.45 -0.42 -30.87
C GLU A 269 36.31 0.34 -31.88
N SER A 270 36.28 1.68 -31.84
CA SER A 270 37.10 2.52 -32.72
C SER A 270 38.60 2.28 -32.50
N LYS A 271 39.01 2.13 -31.24
CA LYS A 271 40.39 1.83 -30.88
C LYS A 271 40.81 0.45 -31.39
N HIS A 272 40.02 -0.58 -31.14
CA HIS A 272 40.30 -1.95 -31.61
C HIS A 272 40.36 -2.02 -33.14
N GLU A 273 39.50 -1.27 -33.85
CA GLU A 273 39.54 -1.18 -35.30
C GLU A 273 40.82 -0.47 -35.81
N SER A 274 41.27 0.57 -35.11
CA SER A 274 42.53 1.25 -35.44
C SER A 274 43.76 0.35 -35.20
N GLU A 275 43.76 -0.43 -34.13
CA GLU A 275 44.81 -1.40 -33.80
C GLU A 275 44.85 -2.53 -34.83
N LYS A 276 43.69 -3.06 -35.25
CA LYS A 276 43.60 -4.03 -36.35
C LYS A 276 44.15 -3.48 -37.66
N LYS A 277 43.78 -2.25 -38.04
CA LYS A 277 44.30 -1.60 -39.25
C LYS A 277 45.82 -1.42 -39.18
N ASN A 278 46.35 -1.01 -38.03
CA ASN A 278 47.78 -0.87 -37.80
C ASN A 278 48.51 -2.22 -37.87
N ALA A 279 47.97 -3.27 -37.23
CA ALA A 279 48.52 -4.63 -37.30
C ALA A 279 48.54 -5.16 -38.74
N LYS A 280 47.47 -4.92 -39.51
CA LYS A 280 47.39 -5.29 -40.93
C LYS A 280 48.43 -4.54 -41.76
N LEU A 281 48.62 -3.25 -41.51
CA LEU A 281 49.64 -2.44 -42.18
C LEU A 281 51.05 -2.96 -41.86
N ARG A 282 51.32 -3.32 -40.60
CA ARG A 282 52.59 -3.94 -40.19
C ARG A 282 52.83 -5.26 -40.92
N LEU A 283 51.82 -6.12 -41.00
CA LEU A 283 51.90 -7.40 -41.71
C LEU A 283 52.22 -7.20 -43.20
N MET A 284 51.49 -6.30 -43.87
CA MET A 284 51.72 -5.97 -45.27
C MET A 284 53.14 -5.43 -45.52
N ASN A 285 53.64 -4.60 -44.60
CA ASN A 285 55.01 -4.08 -44.69
C ASN A 285 56.06 -5.20 -44.49
N THR A 286 55.83 -6.14 -43.56
CA THR A 286 56.71 -7.30 -43.38
C THR A 286 56.73 -8.22 -44.61
N GLU A 287 55.58 -8.47 -45.24
CA GLU A 287 55.50 -9.26 -46.48
C GLU A 287 56.22 -8.57 -47.63
N HIS A 288 56.06 -7.25 -47.76
CA HIS A 288 56.76 -6.48 -48.79
C HIS A 288 58.28 -6.53 -48.60
N ARG A 289 58.77 -6.40 -47.35
CA ARG A 289 60.20 -6.58 -47.04
C ARG A 289 60.69 -7.98 -47.38
N GLN A 290 59.96 -9.03 -47.01
CA GLN A 290 60.32 -10.41 -47.34
C GLN A 290 60.39 -10.64 -48.86
N LYS A 291 59.43 -10.09 -49.62
CA LYS A 291 59.45 -10.14 -51.09
C LYS A 291 60.69 -9.46 -51.65
N LEU A 292 61.05 -8.26 -51.15
CA LEU A 292 62.26 -7.55 -51.57
C LEU A 292 63.53 -8.34 -51.27
N TYR A 293 63.63 -8.94 -50.08
CA TYR A 293 64.75 -9.83 -49.73
C TYR A 293 64.82 -11.04 -50.66
N PHE A 294 63.69 -11.67 -50.97
CA PHE A 294 63.64 -12.79 -51.89
C PHE A 294 64.09 -12.39 -53.30
N THR A 295 63.62 -11.25 -53.82
CA THR A 295 64.03 -10.75 -55.15
C THR A 295 65.52 -10.39 -55.19
N LEU A 296 66.06 -9.77 -54.14
CA LEU A 296 67.48 -9.43 -54.05
C LEU A 296 68.36 -10.68 -54.00
N ASN A 297 67.96 -11.67 -53.20
CA ASN A 297 68.67 -12.95 -53.13
C ASN A 297 68.63 -13.71 -54.46
N ASN A 298 67.48 -13.70 -55.15
CA ASN A 298 67.35 -14.34 -56.45
C ASN A 298 68.19 -13.63 -57.53
N TRP A 299 68.27 -12.30 -57.48
CA TRP A 299 69.16 -11.52 -58.35
C TRP A 299 70.64 -11.83 -58.08
N LYS A 300 71.05 -11.87 -56.80
CA LYS A 300 72.41 -12.23 -56.40
C LYS A 300 72.79 -13.65 -56.87
N PHE A 301 71.91 -14.62 -56.66
CA PHE A 301 72.14 -16.01 -57.06
C PHE A 301 72.34 -16.16 -58.57
N LYS A 302 71.57 -15.42 -59.40
CA LYS A 302 71.79 -15.40 -60.85
C LYS A 302 73.14 -14.81 -61.24
N HIS A 303 73.54 -13.71 -60.61
CA HIS A 303 74.81 -13.06 -60.88
C HIS A 303 76.02 -13.94 -60.49
N ASP A 304 75.91 -14.70 -59.39
CA ASP A 304 76.94 -15.65 -58.95
C ASP A 304 77.03 -16.89 -59.87
N PHE A 305 76.02 -17.18 -60.69
CA PHE A 305 76.02 -18.32 -61.62
C PHE A 305 76.57 -17.97 -63.02
N GLU A 306 76.55 -16.69 -63.40
CA GLU A 306 77.03 -16.22 -64.72
C GLU A 306 78.53 -15.82 -64.74
N ASN A 307 79.19 -15.74 -63.58
CA ASN A 307 80.64 -15.50 -63.46
C ASN A 307 81.39 -16.77 -63.07
#